data_AF-A0A067KJ12-F1
#
_entry.id   AF-A0A067KJ12-F1
#
_cell.length_a   1.000
_cell.length_b   1.000
_cell.length_c   1.000
_cell.angle_alpha   90.00
_cell.angle_beta   90.00
_cell.angle_gamma   90.00
#
_symmetry.space_group_name_H-M   'P 1'
#
loop_
_entity.id
_entity.type
_entity.pdbx_description
1 polymer ?
#
loop_
_entity_poly.entity_id
_entity_poly.type
_entity_poly.pdbx_seq_one_letter_code
_entity_poly.pdbx_strand_id
1 'polypeptide(L)'
;MKDEQKMQLSETVTSIMEKEDAEVELSSLVDPILQPQCSMEVVSRMVKLSLACLAPKPESRPRMAEIVSSLSKIQLGIYRSESMFMQYV
;
A
#
# COMPACT_ATOMS: atom_id res chain seq x y z
N MET A 1 33.50 6.36 -10.47
CA MET A 1 32.79 5.39 -9.62
C MET A 1 31.31 5.64 -9.86
N LYS A 2 30.62 4.75 -10.56
CA LYS A 2 29.17 4.89 -10.76
C LYS A 2 28.55 4.74 -9.39
N ASP A 3 27.84 5.77 -8.93
CA ASP A 3 26.99 5.69 -7.76
C ASP A 3 26.23 4.36 -7.82
N GLU A 4 26.37 3.54 -6.79
CA GLU A 4 25.43 2.44 -6.54
C GLU A 4 24.05 3.03 -6.79
N GLN A 5 23.37 2.57 -7.84
CA GLN A 5 22.00 2.96 -8.11
C GLN A 5 21.17 2.44 -6.93
N LYS A 6 21.13 3.20 -5.84
CA LYS A 6 20.15 3.07 -4.78
C LYS A 6 18.84 3.50 -5.42
N MET A 7 18.26 2.56 -6.15
CA MET A 7 16.86 2.60 -6.54
C MET A 7 16.10 2.75 -5.22
N GLN A 8 15.73 3.99 -4.91
CA GLN A 8 14.93 4.28 -3.73
C GLN A 8 13.59 3.62 -4.03
N LEU A 9 13.31 2.49 -3.37
CA LEU A 9 12.05 1.74 -3.52
C LEU A 9 10.84 2.69 -3.46
N SER A 10 10.92 3.74 -2.64
CA SER A 10 9.93 4.81 -2.56
C SER A 10 9.72 5.58 -3.87
N GLU A 11 10.78 5.90 -4.62
CA GLU A 11 10.71 6.62 -5.90
C GLU A 11 10.07 5.75 -6.99
N THR A 12 10.47 4.49 -7.10
CA THR A 12 9.85 3.52 -8.02
C THR A 12 8.37 3.34 -7.73
N VAL A 13 8.02 3.14 -6.45
CA VAL A 13 6.63 2.92 -6.04
C VAL A 13 5.80 4.19 -6.20
N THR A 14 6.38 5.38 -6.03
CA THR A 14 5.72 6.66 -6.34
C THR A 14 5.40 6.75 -7.83
N SER A 15 6.37 6.44 -8.70
CA SER A 15 6.15 6.44 -10.15
C SER A 15 5.07 5.43 -10.58
N ILE A 16 5.02 4.24 -9.98
CA ILE A 16 3.97 3.25 -10.26
C ILE A 16 2.58 3.81 -9.91
N MET A 17 2.45 4.49 -8.77
CA MET A 17 1.17 5.04 -8.29
C MET A 17 0.61 6.16 -9.18
N GLU A 18 1.44 6.79 -10.02
CA GLU A 18 1.03 7.86 -10.94
C GLU A 18 0.57 7.34 -12.31
N LYS A 19 0.78 6.05 -12.63
CA LYS A 19 0.41 5.45 -13.91
C LYS A 19 -1.04 4.95 -13.93
N GLU A 20 -1.59 4.82 -15.13
CA GLU A 20 -2.94 4.28 -15.36
C GLU A 20 -3.02 2.76 -15.08
N ASP A 21 -1.91 2.04 -15.24
CA ASP A 21 -1.77 0.59 -15.00
C ASP A 21 -1.22 0.25 -13.59
N ALA A 22 -1.32 1.20 -12.66
CA ALA A 22 -0.74 1.09 -11.31
C ALA A 22 -1.09 -0.22 -10.59
N GLU A 23 -2.30 -0.76 -10.78
CA GLU A 23 -2.73 -1.99 -10.11
C GLU A 23 -1.94 -3.23 -10.55
N VAL A 24 -1.62 -3.35 -11.83
CA VAL A 24 -0.86 -4.50 -12.36
C VAL A 24 0.57 -4.47 -11.81
N GLU A 25 1.21 -3.32 -11.89
CA GLU A 25 2.57 -3.11 -11.38
C GLU A 25 2.62 -3.28 -9.85
N LEU A 26 1.61 -2.77 -9.11
CA LEU A 26 1.50 -2.97 -7.66
C LEU A 26 1.36 -4.44 -7.28
N SER A 27 0.61 -5.23 -8.05
CA SER A 27 0.42 -6.66 -7.76
C SER A 27 1.75 -7.42 -7.74
N SER A 28 2.71 -7.01 -8.58
CA SER A 28 4.05 -7.61 -8.65
C SER A 28 4.91 -7.34 -7.40
N LEU A 29 4.55 -6.33 -6.60
CA LEU A 29 5.23 -5.99 -5.34
C LEU A 29 4.67 -6.75 -4.13
N VAL A 30 3.49 -7.36 -4.27
CA VAL A 30 2.85 -8.14 -3.21
C VAL A 30 3.50 -9.50 -3.13
N ASP A 31 3.77 -9.97 -1.91
CA ASP A 31 4.26 -11.32 -1.66
C ASP A 31 3.33 -12.35 -2.35
N PRO A 32 3.85 -13.23 -3.22
CA PRO A 32 3.04 -14.21 -3.95
C PRO A 32 2.16 -15.09 -3.06
N ILE A 33 2.57 -15.34 -1.81
CA ILE A 33 1.79 -16.12 -0.85
C ILE A 33 0.54 -15.35 -0.40
N LEU A 34 0.62 -14.02 -0.36
CA LEU A 34 -0.46 -13.13 0.07
C LEU A 34 -1.38 -12.71 -1.08
N GLN A 35 -0.90 -12.73 -2.33
CA GLN A 35 -1.67 -12.31 -3.52
C GLN A 35 -3.08 -12.91 -3.61
N PRO A 36 -3.33 -14.21 -3.37
CA PRO A 36 -4.68 -14.78 -3.49
C PRO A 36 -5.69 -14.25 -2.46
N GLN A 37 -5.19 -13.66 -1.37
CA GLN A 37 -5.99 -13.25 -0.21
C GLN A 37 -6.08 -11.72 -0.08
N CYS A 38 -5.31 -10.99 -0.88
CA CYS A 38 -5.21 -9.54 -0.80
C CYS A 38 -5.92 -8.88 -1.98
N SER A 39 -6.94 -8.06 -1.69
CA SER A 39 -7.54 -7.21 -2.73
C SER A 39 -6.59 -6.08 -3.13
N MET A 40 -6.60 -5.69 -4.41
CA MET A 40 -5.78 -4.59 -4.90
C MET A 40 -6.12 -3.26 -4.22
N GLU A 41 -7.36 -3.10 -3.74
CA GLU A 41 -7.75 -1.95 -2.92
C GLU A 41 -6.96 -1.87 -1.62
N VAL A 42 -6.81 -2.99 -0.91
CA VAL A 42 -6.02 -3.08 0.33
C VAL A 42 -4.56 -2.80 0.05
N VAL A 43 -4.01 -3.42 -1.01
CA VAL A 43 -2.62 -3.20 -1.44
C VAL A 43 -2.36 -1.72 -1.74
N SER A 44 -3.23 -1.09 -2.52
CA SER A 44 -3.12 0.34 -2.87
C SER A 44 -3.12 1.23 -1.63
N ARG A 45 -4.02 0.97 -0.67
CA ARG A 45 -4.08 1.73 0.58
C ARG A 45 -2.85 1.52 1.47
N MET A 46 -2.35 0.28 1.56
CA MET A 46 -1.14 -0.04 2.32
C MET A 46 0.10 0.61 1.71
N VAL A 47 0.22 0.64 0.38
CA VAL A 47 1.32 1.30 -0.32
C VAL A 47 1.27 2.81 -0.12
N LYS A 48 0.10 3.45 -0.26
CA LYS A 48 -0.06 4.89 0.02
C LYS A 48 0.36 5.26 1.43
N LEU A 49 -0.05 4.46 2.43
CA LEU A 49 0.38 4.68 3.82
C LEU A 49 1.89 4.49 3.99
N SER A 50 2.47 3.47 3.36
CA SER A 50 3.91 3.22 3.38
C SER A 50 4.71 4.36 2.75
N LEU A 51 4.26 4.90 1.62
CA LEU A 51 4.87 6.07 0.97
C LEU A 51 4.80 7.32 1.88
N ALA A 52 3.67 7.55 2.55
CA ALA A 52 3.54 8.66 3.49
C ALA A 52 4.53 8.54 4.67
N CYS A 53 4.73 7.32 5.19
CA CYS A 53 5.74 7.05 6.22
C CYS A 53 7.18 7.26 5.73
N LEU A 54 7.43 7.06 4.44
CA LEU A 54 8.73 7.22 3.79
C LEU A 54 8.95 8.62 3.21
N ALA A 55 8.10 9.60 3.55
CA ALA A 55 8.23 10.96 3.05
C ALA A 55 9.67 11.51 3.29
N PRO A 56 10.30 12.15 2.29
CA PRO A 56 11.68 12.65 2.41
C PRO A 56 11.87 13.59 3.59
N LYS A 57 10.87 14.44 3.83
CA LYS A 57 10.81 15.39 4.94
C LYS A 57 10.21 14.73 6.18
N PRO A 58 10.92 14.68 7.33
CA PRO A 58 10.42 14.09 8.56
C PRO A 58 9.06 14.66 9.01
N GLU A 59 8.87 15.97 8.86
CA GLU A 59 7.65 16.68 9.23
C GLU A 59 6.43 16.34 8.35
N SER A 60 6.66 15.75 7.18
CA SER A 60 5.58 15.26 6.29
C SER A 60 5.15 13.83 6.62
N ARG A 61 5.86 13.13 7.51
CA ARG A 61 5.52 11.76 7.90
C ARG A 61 4.36 11.78 8.91
N PRO A 62 3.40 10.85 8.80
CA PRO A 62 2.31 10.76 9.75
C PRO A 62 2.82 10.39 11.15
N ARG A 63 2.13 10.88 12.18
CA ARG A 63 2.36 10.44 13.56
C ARG A 63 1.88 9.01 13.73
N MET A 64 2.43 8.29 14.70
CA MET A 64 2.01 6.91 14.99
C MET A 64 0.51 6.76 15.22
N ALA A 65 -0.14 7.75 15.83
CA ALA A 65 -1.60 7.75 16.01
C ALA A 65 -2.37 7.78 14.67
N GLU A 66 -1.87 8.53 13.69
CA GLU A 66 -2.45 8.61 12.34
C GLU A 66 -2.20 7.32 11.54
N ILE A 67 -1.03 6.71 11.73
CA ILE A 67 -0.69 5.39 11.15
C ILE A 67 -1.65 4.32 11.69
N VAL A 68 -1.83 4.23 13.02
CA VAL A 68 -2.74 3.26 13.64
C VAL A 68 -4.18 3.50 13.16
N SER A 69 -4.64 4.75 13.15
CA SER A 69 -5.98 5.10 12.64
C SER A 69 -6.18 4.66 11.18
N SER A 70 -5.16 4.84 10.33
CA SER A 70 -5.21 4.43 8.92
C SER A 70 -5.25 2.91 8.77
N LEU A 71 -4.41 2.19 9.51
CA LEU A 71 -4.39 0.72 9.51
C LEU A 71 -5.73 0.14 9.99
N SER A 72 -6.32 0.70 11.04
CA SER A 72 -7.65 0.27 11.52
C SER A 72 -8.74 0.46 10.46
N LYS A 73 -8.71 1.56 9.69
CA LYS A 73 -9.65 1.77 8.58
C LYS A 73 -9.45 0.79 7.43
N ILE A 74 -8.21 0.45 7.11
CA ILE A 74 -7.89 -0.58 6.10
C ILE A 74 -8.45 -1.92 6.56
N GLN A 75 -8.19 -2.32 7.80
CA GLN A 75 -8.67 -3.57 8.38
C GLN A 75 -10.20 -3.65 8.44
N LEU A 76 -10.88 -2.58 8.84
CA LEU A 76 -12.35 -2.51 8.81
C LEU A 76 -12.93 -2.60 7.39
N GLY A 77 -12.23 -2.05 6.40
CA GLY A 77 -12.58 -2.21 4.98
C GLY A 77 -12.60 -3.68 4.56
N ILE A 78 -11.60 -4.45 5.00
CA ILE A 78 -11.48 -5.89 4.75
C ILE A 78 -12.67 -6.64 5.38
N TYR A 79 -12.95 -6.40 6.66
CA TYR A 79 -14.07 -7.06 7.34
C TYR A 79 -15.43 -6.71 6.76
N ARG A 80 -15.62 -5.47 6.26
CA ARG A 80 -16.86 -5.08 5.57
C ARG A 80 -17.02 -5.83 4.25
N SER A 81 -15.95 -6.03 3.48
CA SER A 81 -16.02 -6.83 2.25
C SER A 81 -16.33 -8.30 2.55
N GLU A 82 -15.64 -8.92 3.51
CA GLU A 82 -15.86 -10.33 3.89
C GLU A 82 -17.24 -10.58 4.52
N SER A 83 -17.69 -9.68 5.40
CA SER A 83 -19.03 -9.75 5.99
C SER A 83 -20.13 -9.56 4.95
N MET A 84 -19.87 -8.89 3.82
CA MET A 84 -20.82 -8.81 2.73
C MET A 84 -20.91 -10.14 1.97
N PHE A 85 -19.79 -10.85 1.76
CA PHE A 85 -19.78 -12.19 1.14
C PHE A 85 -20.51 -13.25 1.99
N MET A 86 -20.43 -13.17 3.33
CA MET A 86 -21.14 -14.10 4.24
C MET A 86 -22.65 -13.84 4.37
N GLN A 87 -23.18 -12.75 3.79
CA GLN A 87 -24.64 -12.47 3.77
C GLN A 87 -25.35 -12.98 2.50
N TYR A 88 -24.60 -13.55 1.55
CA TYR A 88 -25.11 -14.07 0.28
C TYR A 88 -24.97 -15.60 0.16
N VAL A 89 -24.86 -16.32 1.29
CA VAL A 89 -24.91 -17.79 1.35
C VAL A 89 -26.06 -18.23 2.24
#